data_AF-A0A946N683-F1
#
_entry.id   AF-A0A946N683-F1
#
_cell.length_a   1.000
_cell.length_b   1.000
_cell.length_c   1.000
_cell.angle_alpha   90.00
_cell.angle_beta   90.00
_cell.angle_gamma   90.00
#
_symmetry.space_group_name_H-M   'P 1'
#
loop_
_entity.id
_entity.type
_entity.pdbx_description
1 polymer ?
#
loop_
_entity_poly.entity_id
_entity_poly.type
_entity_poly.pdbx_seq_one_letter_code
_entity_poly.pdbx_strand_id
1 'polypeptide(L)'
;SARKPVILDESDGFLGAFPRGRELGYRGVSSKTCKGLYKSILNAARCNHWGEGYFMTGEDLTTQAGLGVQQDLALVNLLGITHVERNGHHYVNGMNGVPGAEQAAFCSAHPDMYHSADGVARLQISDGQIAIGSLDAVGFAYGAVPDFSVMREMANG
;
A
#
# COMPACT_ATOMS: atom_id res chain seq x y z
N SER A 1 -19.89 3.49 -28.79
CA SER A 1 -19.27 3.52 -27.46
C SER A 1 -17.77 3.35 -27.62
N ALA A 2 -16.95 4.23 -27.04
CA ALA A 2 -15.49 4.05 -27.02
C ALA A 2 -15.12 2.96 -26.01
N ARG A 3 -14.19 2.06 -26.36
CA ARG A 3 -13.72 1.01 -25.44
C ARG A 3 -13.06 1.66 -24.22
N LYS A 4 -13.44 1.23 -23.02
CA LYS A 4 -12.79 1.64 -21.77
C LYS A 4 -11.52 0.83 -21.56
N PRO A 5 -10.42 1.44 -21.11
CA PRO A 5 -9.22 0.68 -20.78
C PRO A 5 -9.47 -0.28 -19.62
N VAL A 6 -8.75 -1.39 -19.62
CA VAL A 6 -8.81 -2.43 -18.59
C VAL A 6 -7.43 -2.58 -17.95
N ILE A 7 -7.43 -2.78 -16.64
CA ILE A 7 -6.21 -2.99 -15.86
C ILE A 7 -5.98 -4.47 -15.59
N LEU A 8 -4.71 -4.86 -15.47
CA LEU A 8 -4.34 -6.12 -14.88
C LEU A 8 -4.23 -5.96 -13.37
N ASP A 9 -5.13 -6.62 -12.65
CA ASP A 9 -5.01 -6.79 -11.22
C ASP A 9 -4.48 -8.20 -10.88
N GLU A 10 -5.34 -9.17 -10.52
CA GLU A 10 -4.89 -10.40 -9.85
C GLU A 10 -3.98 -11.26 -10.73
N SER A 11 -4.12 -11.10 -12.04
CA SER A 11 -3.34 -11.78 -13.08
C SER A 11 -1.92 -11.21 -13.27
N ASP A 12 -1.56 -10.11 -12.59
CA ASP A 12 -0.19 -9.58 -12.53
C ASP A 12 0.71 -10.41 -11.58
N GLY A 13 0.77 -11.73 -11.80
CA GLY A 13 1.44 -12.68 -10.89
C GLY A 13 2.96 -12.82 -11.06
N PHE A 14 3.55 -12.28 -12.12
CA PHE A 14 4.97 -12.43 -12.45
C PHE A 14 5.49 -11.21 -13.23
N LEU A 15 6.81 -10.99 -13.26
CA LEU A 15 7.43 -9.77 -13.82
C LEU A 15 7.08 -9.46 -15.29
N GLY A 16 6.73 -10.49 -16.06
CA GLY A 16 6.34 -10.40 -17.47
C GLY A 16 4.84 -10.26 -17.72
N ALA A 17 4.01 -10.21 -16.67
CA ALA A 17 2.56 -10.22 -16.84
C ALA A 17 2.04 -8.94 -17.53
N PHE A 18 2.51 -7.75 -17.15
CA PHE A 18 2.08 -6.51 -17.80
C PHE A 18 2.47 -6.40 -19.29
N PRO A 19 3.72 -6.71 -19.71
CA PRO A 19 4.06 -6.80 -21.14
C PRO A 19 3.15 -7.75 -21.93
N ARG A 20 2.87 -8.94 -21.37
CA ARG A 20 1.93 -9.89 -22.00
C ARG A 20 0.50 -9.35 -22.03
N GLY A 21 0.05 -8.70 -20.97
CA GLY A 21 -1.24 -8.03 -20.91
C GLY A 21 -1.38 -6.95 -22.00
N ARG A 22 -0.32 -6.17 -22.22
CA ARG A 22 -0.29 -5.18 -23.29
C ARG A 22 -0.52 -5.79 -24.67
N GLU A 23 0.09 -6.92 -24.98
CA GLU A 23 -0.14 -7.69 -26.22
C GLU A 23 -1.60 -8.15 -26.34
N LEU A 24 -2.24 -8.47 -25.22
CA LEU A 24 -3.65 -8.88 -25.14
C LEU A 24 -4.64 -7.71 -25.11
N GLY A 25 -4.16 -6.46 -25.16
CA GLY A 25 -5.01 -5.27 -25.22
C GLY A 25 -5.25 -4.57 -23.87
N TYR A 26 -4.64 -5.03 -22.77
CA TYR A 26 -4.67 -4.29 -21.50
C TYR A 26 -3.93 -2.96 -21.64
N ARG A 27 -4.37 -2.00 -20.83
CA ARG A 27 -3.89 -0.61 -20.85
C ARG A 27 -3.46 -0.11 -19.48
N GLY A 28 -3.78 -0.81 -18.40
CA GLY A 28 -3.16 -0.52 -17.11
C GLY A 28 -2.81 -1.77 -16.32
N VAL A 29 -2.22 -1.53 -15.16
CA VAL A 29 -1.81 -2.55 -14.19
C VAL A 29 -1.90 -1.97 -12.78
N SER A 30 -2.16 -2.82 -11.81
CA SER A 30 -2.28 -2.44 -10.41
C SER A 30 -0.92 -2.48 -9.70
N SER A 31 -0.62 -1.46 -8.91
CA SER A 31 0.47 -1.46 -7.93
C SER A 31 -0.04 -2.09 -6.65
N LYS A 32 0.58 -3.20 -6.24
CA LYS A 32 0.31 -3.86 -4.96
C LYS A 32 1.62 -4.18 -4.27
N THR A 33 1.83 -3.71 -3.05
CA THR A 33 3.06 -3.99 -2.31
C THR A 33 3.23 -5.49 -2.07
N CYS A 34 2.12 -6.20 -1.78
CA CYS A 34 2.10 -7.65 -1.64
C CYS A 34 2.53 -8.43 -2.90
N LYS A 35 2.48 -7.81 -4.08
CA LYS A 35 2.93 -8.42 -5.35
C LYS A 35 4.37 -8.07 -5.72
N GLY A 36 5.00 -7.17 -4.96
CA GLY A 36 6.43 -6.87 -5.04
C GLY A 36 6.75 -5.43 -5.41
N LEU A 37 7.48 -4.75 -4.52
CA LEU A 37 8.00 -3.39 -4.65
C LEU A 37 8.67 -3.11 -6.01
N TYR A 38 9.67 -3.90 -6.38
CA TYR A 38 10.43 -3.70 -7.63
C TYR A 38 9.57 -3.86 -8.88
N LYS A 39 8.55 -4.72 -8.82
CA LYS A 39 7.64 -4.91 -9.94
C LYS A 39 6.76 -3.68 -10.14
N SER A 40 6.28 -3.06 -9.06
CA SER A 40 5.52 -1.80 -9.16
C SER A 40 6.36 -0.69 -9.79
N ILE A 41 7.62 -0.51 -9.35
CA ILE A 41 8.55 0.46 -9.92
C ILE A 41 8.80 0.19 -11.41
N LEU A 42 9.04 -1.07 -11.78
CA LEU A 42 9.24 -1.48 -13.17
C LEU A 42 8.00 -1.20 -14.04
N ASN A 43 6.81 -1.47 -13.52
CA ASN A 43 5.55 -1.22 -14.23
C ASN A 43 5.27 0.28 -14.40
N ALA A 44 5.58 1.13 -13.41
CA ALA A 44 5.52 2.58 -13.57
C ALA A 44 6.49 3.07 -14.65
N ALA A 45 7.73 2.58 -14.67
CA ALA A 45 8.69 2.88 -15.73
C ALA A 45 8.20 2.45 -17.12
N ARG A 46 7.52 1.28 -17.21
CA ARG A 46 6.89 0.80 -18.45
C ARG A 46 5.75 1.73 -18.90
N CYS A 47 4.85 2.13 -18.01
CA CYS A 47 3.78 3.08 -18.34
C CYS A 47 4.36 4.39 -18.89
N ASN A 48 5.35 4.96 -18.20
CA ASN A 48 6.04 6.17 -18.65
C ASN A 48 6.72 5.99 -20.03
N HIS A 49 7.36 4.84 -20.25
CA HIS A 49 8.02 4.53 -21.52
C HIS A 49 7.04 4.29 -22.68
N TRP A 50 5.90 3.62 -22.42
CA TRP A 50 4.89 3.33 -23.44
C TRP A 50 4.00 4.53 -23.74
N GLY A 51 3.91 5.49 -22.82
CA GLY A 51 3.27 6.78 -23.02
C GLY A 51 1.74 6.71 -22.98
N GLU A 52 1.11 7.51 -23.83
CA GLU A 52 -0.33 7.78 -23.78
C GLU A 52 -1.17 6.49 -23.84
N GLY A 53 -2.17 6.43 -22.96
CA GLY A 53 -3.07 5.29 -22.85
C GLY A 53 -2.55 4.13 -21.99
N TYR A 54 -1.33 4.23 -21.43
CA TYR A 54 -0.83 3.30 -20.43
C TYR A 54 -0.76 3.95 -19.05
N PHE A 55 -1.32 3.29 -18.04
CA PHE A 55 -1.42 3.87 -16.69
C PHE A 55 -1.31 2.81 -15.60
N MET A 56 -1.09 3.28 -14.38
CA MET A 56 -1.01 2.46 -13.19
C MET A 56 -2.05 2.90 -12.17
N THR A 57 -2.66 1.96 -11.48
CA THR A 57 -3.58 2.20 -10.35
C THR A 57 -2.92 1.72 -9.05
N GLY A 58 -3.31 2.26 -7.90
CA GLY A 58 -2.87 1.77 -6.60
C GLY A 58 -3.92 0.86 -5.99
N GLU A 59 -3.58 -0.39 -5.68
CA GLU A 59 -4.50 -1.38 -5.09
C GLU A 59 -3.74 -2.29 -4.12
N ASP A 60 -4.02 -2.19 -2.82
CA ASP A 60 -3.56 -3.21 -1.87
C ASP A 60 -4.65 -3.43 -0.81
N LEU A 61 -5.50 -4.40 -1.12
CA LEU A 61 -6.62 -4.77 -0.25
C LEU A 61 -6.08 -5.43 1.01
N THR A 62 -6.83 -5.31 2.09
CA THR A 62 -6.57 -5.95 3.38
C THR A 62 -5.29 -5.52 4.10
N THR A 63 -4.53 -4.56 3.60
CA THR A 63 -3.39 -4.02 4.35
C THR A 63 -3.90 -3.32 5.62
N GLN A 64 -3.43 -3.82 6.76
CA GLN A 64 -3.85 -3.39 8.08
C GLN A 64 -3.13 -2.11 8.53
N ALA A 65 -3.66 -1.45 9.56
CA ALA A 65 -2.98 -0.35 10.22
C ALA A 65 -1.61 -0.80 10.77
N GLY A 66 -0.61 0.07 10.68
CA GLY A 66 0.79 -0.20 11.03
C GLY A 66 1.72 -0.08 9.82
N LEU A 67 2.85 -0.79 9.85
CA LEU A 67 3.93 -0.63 8.89
C LEU A 67 3.52 -0.92 7.43
N GLY A 68 2.66 -1.93 7.22
CA GLY A 68 2.25 -2.34 5.87
C GLY A 68 1.54 -1.23 5.09
N VAL A 69 0.58 -0.53 5.71
CA VAL A 69 -0.15 0.56 5.04
C VAL A 69 0.73 1.80 4.83
N GLN A 70 1.67 2.09 5.74
CA GLN A 70 2.63 3.18 5.58
C GLN A 70 3.52 2.98 4.35
N GLN A 71 4.13 1.79 4.25
CA GLN A 71 5.03 1.46 3.15
C GLN A 71 4.30 1.39 1.81
N ASP A 72 3.09 0.86 1.80
CA ASP A 72 2.25 0.85 0.61
C ASP A 72 1.89 2.27 0.14
N LEU A 73 1.45 3.15 1.04
CA LEU A 73 1.12 4.54 0.69
C LEU A 73 2.35 5.35 0.28
N ALA A 74 3.51 5.10 0.90
CA ALA A 74 4.77 5.71 0.49
C ALA A 74 5.17 5.26 -0.92
N LEU A 75 4.97 3.98 -1.26
CA LEU A 75 5.19 3.48 -2.62
C LEU A 75 4.20 4.10 -3.61
N VAL A 76 2.90 4.14 -3.30
CA VAL A 76 1.87 4.79 -4.13
C VAL A 76 2.25 6.24 -4.43
N ASN A 77 2.69 6.99 -3.42
CA ASN A 77 3.16 8.37 -3.57
C ASN A 77 4.43 8.46 -4.44
N LEU A 78 5.42 7.58 -4.22
CA LEU A 78 6.64 7.51 -5.02
C LEU A 78 6.35 7.25 -6.51
N LEU A 79 5.34 6.41 -6.81
CA LEU A 79 4.93 6.09 -8.17
C LEU A 79 4.10 7.22 -8.82
N GLY A 80 3.79 8.29 -8.08
CA GLY A 80 2.98 9.41 -8.56
C GLY A 80 1.49 9.08 -8.72
N ILE A 81 1.00 8.02 -8.06
CA ILE A 81 -0.39 7.59 -8.14
C ILE A 81 -1.19 8.39 -7.12
N THR A 82 -2.22 9.11 -7.57
CA THR A 82 -3.01 10.03 -6.72
C THR A 82 -4.27 9.40 -6.12
N HIS A 83 -4.47 8.10 -6.31
CA HIS A 83 -5.62 7.36 -5.82
C HIS A 83 -5.23 5.93 -5.43
N VAL A 84 -5.94 5.33 -4.48
CA VAL A 84 -5.65 3.96 -4.06
C VAL A 84 -6.93 3.26 -3.58
N GLU A 85 -7.16 2.04 -4.04
CA GLU A 85 -8.21 1.17 -3.48
C GLU A 85 -7.66 0.43 -2.25
N ARG A 86 -8.29 0.65 -1.10
CA ARG A 86 -7.92 0.01 0.18
C ARG A 86 -9.17 -0.26 1.01
N ASN A 87 -9.17 -1.38 1.74
CA ASN A 87 -10.31 -1.79 2.55
C ASN A 87 -9.93 -2.43 3.91
N GLY A 88 -8.64 -2.50 4.27
CA GLY A 88 -8.22 -3.17 5.50
C GLY A 88 -8.88 -2.62 6.77
N HIS A 89 -9.14 -1.30 6.80
CA HIS A 89 -9.82 -0.62 7.90
C HIS A 89 -11.31 -1.00 8.06
N HIS A 90 -11.93 -1.62 7.04
CA HIS A 90 -13.29 -2.17 7.16
C HIS A 90 -13.33 -3.54 7.85
N TYR A 91 -12.23 -4.30 7.79
CA TYR A 91 -12.18 -5.67 8.28
C TYR A 91 -11.40 -5.83 9.58
N VAL A 92 -10.50 -4.89 9.88
CA VAL A 92 -9.63 -4.94 11.06
C VAL A 92 -9.76 -3.65 11.85
N ASN A 93 -9.98 -3.80 13.15
CA ASN A 93 -10.11 -2.68 14.09
C ASN A 93 -8.74 -2.05 14.39
N GLY A 94 -8.18 -1.31 13.43
CA GLY A 94 -6.90 -0.62 13.59
C GLY A 94 -5.76 -1.55 13.97
N MET A 95 -4.97 -1.15 14.98
CA MET A 95 -3.87 -1.93 15.55
C MET A 95 -4.30 -2.76 16.76
N ASN A 96 -5.57 -3.17 16.85
CA ASN A 96 -6.05 -4.00 17.94
C ASN A 96 -5.26 -5.32 18.05
N GLY A 97 -4.87 -5.70 19.26
CA GLY A 97 -4.01 -6.86 19.53
C GLY A 97 -2.50 -6.58 19.49
N VAL A 98 -2.09 -5.38 19.04
CA VAL A 98 -0.71 -4.90 19.12
C VAL A 98 -0.44 -4.28 20.51
N PRO A 99 0.75 -4.45 21.12
CA PRO A 99 1.07 -3.84 22.41
C PRO A 99 0.81 -2.33 22.45
N GLY A 100 0.26 -1.84 23.57
CA GLY A 100 -0.12 -0.42 23.70
C GLY A 100 1.05 0.56 23.50
N ALA A 101 2.27 0.17 23.89
CA ALA A 101 3.47 0.98 23.66
C ALA A 101 3.80 1.13 22.16
N GLU A 102 3.63 0.06 21.38
CA GLU A 102 3.82 0.10 19.93
C GLU A 102 2.72 0.97 19.28
N GLN A 103 1.46 0.79 19.65
CA GLN A 103 0.37 1.63 19.15
C GLN A 103 0.62 3.13 19.41
N ALA A 104 1.08 3.47 20.62
CA ALA A 104 1.44 4.85 20.97
C ALA A 104 2.62 5.38 20.15
N ALA A 105 3.64 4.55 19.89
CA ALA A 105 4.77 4.93 19.05
C ALA A 105 4.34 5.24 17.60
N PHE A 106 3.45 4.42 17.02
CA PHE A 106 2.89 4.67 15.67
C PHE A 106 2.09 5.98 15.61
N CYS A 107 1.22 6.25 16.58
CA CYS A 107 0.49 7.52 16.67
C CYS A 107 1.44 8.73 16.84
N SER A 108 2.51 8.58 17.62
CA SER A 108 3.48 9.66 17.84
C SER A 108 4.31 9.93 16.59
N ALA A 109 4.67 8.90 15.83
CA ALA A 109 5.50 9.03 14.64
C ALA A 109 4.73 9.54 13.42
N HIS A 110 3.45 9.19 13.31
CA HIS A 110 2.60 9.54 12.17
C HIS A 110 1.24 10.12 12.64
N PRO A 111 1.24 11.29 13.32
CA PRO A 111 0.04 11.87 13.92
C PRO A 111 -0.99 12.37 12.91
N ASP A 112 -0.61 12.51 11.64
CA ASP A 112 -1.52 12.82 10.53
C ASP A 112 -2.20 11.56 9.95
N MET A 113 -1.58 10.38 10.12
CA MET A 113 -2.12 9.09 9.65
C MET A 113 -2.93 8.35 10.69
N TYR A 114 -2.65 8.53 11.98
CA TYR A 114 -3.31 7.76 13.04
C TYR A 114 -3.93 8.65 14.10
N HIS A 115 -5.05 8.17 14.62
CA HIS A 115 -5.63 8.65 15.87
C HIS A 115 -5.83 7.48 16.83
N SER A 116 -5.88 7.76 18.13
CA SER A 116 -6.25 6.76 19.14
C SER A 116 -7.70 6.99 19.58
N ALA A 117 -8.48 5.91 19.62
CA ALA A 117 -9.82 5.90 20.22
C ALA A 117 -10.03 4.59 20.96
N ASP A 118 -10.61 4.65 22.17
CA ASP A 118 -10.82 3.47 23.04
C ASP A 118 -9.54 2.63 23.25
N GLY A 119 -8.39 3.29 23.33
CA GLY A 119 -7.08 2.63 23.50
C GLY A 119 -6.55 1.91 22.26
N VAL A 120 -7.18 2.08 21.09
CA VAL A 120 -6.77 1.46 19.82
C VAL A 120 -6.35 2.53 18.81
N ALA A 121 -5.15 2.39 18.25
CA ALA A 121 -4.67 3.20 17.14
C ALA A 121 -5.37 2.79 15.83
N ARG A 122 -5.96 3.76 15.12
CA ARG A 122 -6.69 3.56 13.85
C ARG A 122 -6.23 4.57 12.82
N LEU A 123 -6.37 4.22 11.54
CA LEU A 123 -6.15 5.17 10.46
C LEU A 123 -7.12 6.35 10.59
N GLN A 124 -6.59 7.56 10.45
CA GLN A 124 -7.38 8.76 10.28
C GLN A 124 -7.76 8.88 8.81
N ILE A 125 -9.02 8.61 8.52
CA ILE A 125 -9.60 8.74 7.18
C ILE A 125 -10.64 9.86 7.25
N SER A 126 -10.52 10.85 6.38
CA SER A 126 -11.46 11.98 6.30
C SER A 126 -11.76 12.24 4.83
N ASP A 127 -13.05 12.25 4.48
CA ASP A 127 -13.52 12.44 3.10
C ASP A 127 -12.84 11.53 2.06
N GLY A 128 -12.59 10.27 2.47
CA GLY A 128 -11.93 9.26 1.62
C GLY A 128 -10.42 9.45 1.46
N GLN A 129 -9.79 10.30 2.27
CA GLN A 129 -8.36 10.61 2.21
C GLN A 129 -7.64 10.21 3.49
N ILE A 130 -6.36 9.88 3.35
CA ILE A 130 -5.39 9.68 4.44
C ILE A 130 -4.28 10.70 4.21
N ALA A 131 -3.98 11.52 5.22
CA ALA A 131 -2.83 12.42 5.17
C ALA A 131 -1.56 11.59 5.33
N ILE A 132 -0.57 11.80 4.46
CA ILE A 132 0.67 11.01 4.39
C ILE A 132 1.93 11.87 4.55
N GLY A 133 1.78 13.10 5.06
CA GLY A 133 2.89 14.05 5.17
C GLY A 133 4.00 13.57 6.10
N SER A 134 3.65 12.85 7.16
CA SER A 134 4.64 12.24 8.07
C SER A 134 5.45 11.09 7.46
N LEU A 135 5.08 10.59 6.27
CA LEU A 135 5.85 9.56 5.58
C LEU A 135 7.07 10.11 4.85
N ASP A 136 7.19 11.43 4.68
CA ASP A 136 8.38 12.08 4.14
C ASP A 136 9.51 12.12 5.17
N ALA A 137 10.13 10.96 5.38
CA ALA A 137 11.21 10.75 6.31
C ALA A 137 12.26 9.79 5.74
N VAL A 138 13.45 9.78 6.34
CA VAL A 138 14.52 8.85 5.95
C VAL A 138 14.07 7.41 6.20
N GLY A 139 14.25 6.56 5.19
CA GLY A 139 13.88 5.15 5.25
C GLY A 139 12.65 4.86 4.40
N PHE A 140 12.08 3.66 4.56
CA PHE A 140 10.85 3.29 3.86
C PHE A 140 9.63 3.55 4.76
N ALA A 141 9.37 4.84 5.01
CA ALA A 141 8.19 5.34 5.71
C ALA A 141 7.92 4.72 7.09
N TYR A 142 8.96 4.19 7.74
CA TYR A 142 8.86 3.71 9.11
C TYR A 142 9.18 4.86 10.07
N GLY A 143 8.34 5.06 11.07
CA GLY A 143 8.61 5.98 12.18
C GLY A 143 8.50 5.34 13.56
N ALA A 144 8.04 4.09 13.61
CA ALA A 144 8.01 3.24 14.79
C ALA A 144 8.43 1.82 14.40
N VAL A 145 9.04 1.11 15.34
CA VAL A 145 9.53 -0.26 15.15
C VAL A 145 8.53 -1.23 15.80
N PRO A 146 8.06 -2.27 15.08
CA PRO A 146 7.23 -3.30 15.69
C PRO A 146 7.90 -3.98 16.88
N ASP A 147 7.13 -4.39 17.88
CA ASP A 147 7.65 -5.16 18.99
C ASP A 147 7.96 -6.59 18.55
N PHE A 148 9.23 -6.87 18.31
CA PHE A 148 9.68 -8.20 17.92
C PHE A 148 9.69 -9.21 19.09
N SER A 149 9.54 -8.76 20.35
CA SER A 149 9.59 -9.65 21.52
C SER A 149 8.41 -10.61 21.60
N VAL A 150 7.30 -10.29 20.93
CA VAL A 150 6.11 -11.15 20.83
C VAL A 150 6.17 -12.14 19.66
N MET A 151 7.17 -12.01 18.77
CA MET A 151 7.35 -12.94 17.66
C MET A 151 7.79 -14.31 18.18
N ARG A 152 7.29 -15.36 17.52
CA ARG A 152 7.67 -16.75 17.81
C ARG A 152 8.32 -17.33 16.57
N GLU A 153 9.38 -18.10 16.80
CA GLU A 153 9.96 -18.90 15.73
C GLU A 153 8.89 -19.82 15.15
N MET A 154 8.80 -19.86 13.83
CA MET A 154 7.95 -20.84 13.17
C MET A 154 8.60 -22.20 13.41
N ALA A 155 7.85 -23.16 13.96
CA ALA A 155 8.35 -24.52 14.08
C ALA A 155 8.77 -25.00 12.68
N ASN A 156 9.99 -25.53 12.55
CA ASN A 156 10.44 -26.14 11.31
C ASN A 156 9.43 -27.25 10.94
N GLY A 157 8.72 -27.03 9.84
CA GLY A 157 7.78 -28.00 9.26
C GLY A 157 8.50 -29.18 8.64
#